data_AF-A0A1I0MPW3-F1
#
_entry.id   AF-A0A1I0MPW3-F1
#
_cell.length_a   1.000
_cell.length_b   1.000
_cell.length_c   1.000
_cell.angle_alpha   90.00
_cell.angle_beta   90.00
_cell.angle_gamma   90.00
#
_symmetry.space_group_name_H-M   'P 1'
#
loop_
_entity.id
_entity.type
_entity.pdbx_description
1 polymer ?
#
loop_
_entity_poly.entity_id
_entity_poly.type
_entity_poly.pdbx_seq_one_letter_code
_entity_poly.pdbx_strand_id
1 'polypeptide(L)'
;MVVKPDGRVGLTDDETAVERAADACSEHLSEETPELFDAMREHSSGVASAVADSDGVPGAALDDEDAVAHLREFVRAQYDDDWFGTLGEHGSEQGLTWAAFRTAARRFGELLALQSFARFHTAEAAFREARGRRSDGETAVEEAEEALQYRNEMGGVQGEESFESLVDDAREAYTAAQNHLESGAAAMRRAHALRTASACYREEYDVESDELAFVSLDDDLDWEYRELRHGRDRLANRLSRLESDVGDLVDHPRYGR
;
A
#
# COMPACT_ATOMS: atom_id res chain seq x y z
N MET A 1 -21.32 6.41 10.06
CA MET A 1 -20.60 6.55 11.34
C MET A 1 -21.26 5.65 12.37
N VAL A 2 -20.90 4.37 12.39
CA VAL A 2 -21.23 3.49 13.50
C VAL A 2 -20.09 3.59 14.52
N VAL A 3 -20.25 4.49 15.49
CA VAL A 3 -19.48 4.42 16.73
C VAL A 3 -19.97 3.17 17.45
N LYS A 4 -19.10 2.18 17.68
CA LYS A 4 -19.49 1.01 18.47
C LYS A 4 -19.87 1.48 19.89
N PRO A 5 -20.70 0.73 20.63
CA PRO A 5 -21.22 1.15 21.94
C PRO A 5 -20.15 1.54 22.98
N ASP A 6 -18.91 1.14 22.73
CA ASP A 6 -17.72 1.38 23.55
C ASP A 6 -16.87 2.59 23.09
N GLY A 7 -17.29 3.34 22.07
CA GLY A 7 -16.59 4.53 21.60
C GLY A 7 -15.51 4.27 20.54
N ARG A 8 -15.27 3.00 20.16
CA ARG A 8 -14.32 2.64 19.10
C ARG A 8 -14.90 2.95 17.72
N VAL A 9 -14.02 3.26 16.77
CA VAL A 9 -14.38 3.60 15.40
C VAL A 9 -14.67 2.32 14.61
N GLY A 10 -15.88 2.20 14.05
CA GLY A 10 -16.14 1.25 12.97
C GLY A 10 -15.49 1.74 11.68
N LEU A 11 -14.58 0.96 11.12
CA LEU A 11 -13.70 1.32 10.00
C LEU A 11 -14.41 1.56 8.66
N THR A 12 -15.71 1.27 8.55
CA THR A 12 -16.40 1.10 7.26
C THR A 12 -17.14 2.33 6.72
N ASP A 13 -17.24 3.44 7.46
CA ASP A 13 -18.17 4.54 7.09
C ASP A 13 -17.54 5.93 6.93
N ASP A 14 -16.26 6.12 7.29
CA ASP A 14 -15.57 7.41 7.24
C ASP A 14 -14.09 7.18 6.91
N GLU A 15 -13.72 7.47 5.66
CA GLU A 15 -12.36 7.30 5.11
C GLU A 15 -11.30 8.07 5.93
N THR A 16 -11.70 9.12 6.65
CA THR A 16 -10.78 9.93 7.48
C THR A 16 -10.70 9.46 8.93
N ALA A 17 -11.58 8.56 9.37
CA ALA A 17 -11.65 8.19 10.78
C ALA A 17 -10.41 7.42 11.25
N VAL A 18 -9.79 6.64 10.35
CA VAL A 18 -8.53 5.95 10.64
C VAL A 18 -7.37 6.91 10.77
N GLU A 19 -7.28 7.91 9.89
CA GLU A 19 -6.25 8.94 9.96
C GLU A 19 -6.39 9.74 11.26
N ARG A 20 -7.61 10.17 11.60
CA ARG A 20 -7.87 10.88 12.87
C ARG A 20 -7.54 10.03 14.10
N ALA A 21 -7.82 8.73 14.07
CA ALA A 21 -7.46 7.82 15.16
C ALA A 21 -5.94 7.61 15.25
N ALA A 22 -5.24 7.50 14.12
CA ALA A 22 -3.78 7.40 14.08
C ALA A 22 -3.13 8.67 14.61
N ASP A 23 -3.63 9.84 14.21
CA ASP A 23 -3.14 11.14 14.68
C ASP A 23 -3.36 11.28 16.19
N ALA A 24 -4.55 10.98 16.70
CA ALA A 24 -4.84 11.04 18.13
C ALA A 24 -3.96 10.06 18.94
N CYS A 25 -3.71 8.85 18.43
CA CYS A 25 -2.83 7.88 19.07
C CYS A 25 -1.37 8.36 19.09
N SER A 26 -0.90 8.90 17.96
CA SER A 26 0.44 9.48 17.82
C SER A 26 0.64 10.68 18.73
N GLU A 27 -0.34 11.59 18.81
CA GLU A 27 -0.30 12.78 19.67
C GLU A 27 -0.17 12.34 21.14
N HIS A 28 -1.03 11.42 21.59
CA HIS A 28 -0.98 10.87 22.95
C HIS A 28 0.40 10.28 23.30
N LEU A 29 0.97 9.49 22.40
CA LEU A 29 2.28 8.86 22.61
C LEU A 29 3.41 9.89 22.63
N SER A 30 3.36 10.89 21.75
CA SER A 30 4.35 11.96 21.69
C SER A 30 4.32 12.88 22.90
N GLU A 31 3.16 13.05 23.54
CA GLU A 31 3.01 13.87 24.74
C GLU A 31 3.39 13.10 26.02
N GLU A 32 2.96 11.84 26.16
CA GLU A 32 3.18 11.06 27.38
C GLU A 32 4.57 10.44 27.45
N THR A 33 5.12 10.00 26.32
CA THR A 33 6.38 9.23 26.24
C THR A 33 7.21 9.60 25.01
N PRO A 34 7.67 10.86 24.85
CA PRO A 34 8.26 11.36 23.61
C PRO A 34 9.49 10.56 23.15
N GLU A 35 10.48 10.35 24.01
CA GLU A 35 11.73 9.67 23.65
C GLU A 35 11.47 8.18 23.30
N LEU A 36 10.58 7.52 24.04
CA LEU A 36 10.19 6.13 23.74
C LEU A 36 9.42 6.06 22.41
N PHE A 37 8.51 7.01 22.18
CA PHE A 37 7.73 7.09 20.96
C PHE A 37 8.63 7.31 19.74
N ASP A 38 9.59 8.23 19.83
CA ASP A 38 10.55 8.51 18.77
C ASP A 38 11.37 7.26 18.42
N ALA A 39 11.89 6.54 19.42
CA ALA A 39 12.64 5.30 19.18
C ALA A 39 11.80 4.23 18.46
N MET A 40 10.57 3.99 18.92
CA MET A 40 9.66 3.02 18.29
C MET A 40 9.28 3.42 16.87
N ARG A 41 9.00 4.71 16.67
CA ARG A 41 8.62 5.29 15.37
C ARG A 41 9.78 5.23 14.38
N GLU A 42 10.99 5.57 14.79
CA GLU A 42 12.18 5.53 13.95
C GLU A 42 12.46 4.11 13.47
N HIS A 43 12.49 3.14 14.39
CA HIS A 43 12.71 1.73 14.05
C HIS A 43 11.65 1.21 13.07
N SER A 44 10.37 1.42 13.40
CA SER A 44 9.27 0.89 12.58
C SER A 44 9.15 1.59 11.22
N SER A 45 9.44 2.89 11.15
CA SER A 45 9.52 3.61 9.88
C SER A 45 10.71 3.15 9.04
N GLY A 46 11.83 2.82 9.66
CA GLY A 46 13.00 2.25 9.00
C GLY A 46 12.68 0.91 8.34
N VAL A 47 12.09 -0.02 9.10
CA VAL A 47 11.67 -1.34 8.59
C VAL A 47 10.64 -1.19 7.47
N ALA A 48 9.60 -0.37 7.66
CA ALA A 48 8.57 -0.15 6.65
C ALA A 48 9.12 0.48 5.36
N SER A 49 10.10 1.37 5.46
CA SER A 49 10.75 1.98 4.30
C SER A 49 11.61 0.99 3.54
N ALA A 50 12.44 0.21 4.24
CA ALA A 50 13.27 -0.83 3.64
C ALA A 50 12.43 -1.86 2.86
N VAL A 51 11.28 -2.27 3.41
CA VAL A 51 10.34 -3.17 2.74
C VAL A 51 9.68 -2.53 1.52
N ALA A 52 9.43 -1.23 1.54
CA ALA A 52 8.80 -0.52 0.43
C ALA A 52 9.67 -0.50 -0.83
N ASP A 53 10.98 -0.33 -0.66
CA ASP A 53 11.93 -0.25 -1.77
C ASP A 53 12.16 -1.63 -2.43
N SER A 54 11.73 -2.71 -1.78
CA SER A 54 11.68 -4.12 -2.25
C SER A 54 13.01 -4.77 -2.65
N ASP A 55 14.06 -4.00 -2.93
CA ASP A 55 15.36 -4.52 -3.36
C ASP A 55 16.00 -5.39 -2.27
N GLY A 56 16.18 -6.67 -2.60
CA GLY A 56 16.78 -7.65 -1.69
C GLY A 56 15.89 -8.08 -0.52
N VAL A 57 14.62 -7.66 -0.49
CA VAL A 57 13.66 -8.03 0.57
C VAL A 57 12.91 -9.31 0.16
N PRO A 58 13.07 -10.42 0.90
CA PRO A 58 12.34 -11.66 0.63
C PRO A 58 10.82 -11.45 0.68
N GLY A 59 10.11 -12.00 -0.30
CA GLY A 59 8.65 -11.96 -0.32
C GLY A 59 8.03 -10.59 -0.67
N ALA A 60 8.83 -9.56 -0.96
CA ALA A 60 8.34 -8.22 -1.27
C ALA A 60 7.40 -8.16 -2.50
N ALA A 61 7.51 -9.11 -3.43
CA ALA A 61 6.60 -9.21 -4.57
C ALA A 61 5.15 -9.45 -4.15
N LEU A 62 4.91 -10.12 -3.01
CA LEU A 62 3.57 -10.42 -2.50
C LEU A 62 2.69 -11.08 -3.58
N ASP A 63 3.24 -11.95 -4.39
CA ASP A 63 2.59 -12.63 -5.50
C ASP A 63 1.81 -13.86 -5.03
N ASP A 64 2.36 -14.62 -4.08
CA ASP A 64 1.70 -15.79 -3.49
C ASP A 64 1.70 -15.79 -1.94
N GLU A 65 1.12 -16.83 -1.35
CA GLU A 65 1.06 -17.00 0.11
C GLU A 65 2.44 -17.25 0.72
N ASP A 66 3.35 -17.88 -0.01
CA ASP A 66 4.72 -18.13 0.45
C ASP A 66 5.52 -16.82 0.48
N ALA A 67 5.37 -15.94 -0.51
CA ALA A 67 5.94 -14.59 -0.50
C ALA A 67 5.42 -13.77 0.68
N VAL A 68 4.12 -13.86 1.00
CA VAL A 68 3.55 -13.23 2.18
C VAL A 68 4.19 -13.77 3.46
N ALA A 69 4.36 -15.09 3.56
CA ALA A 69 5.01 -15.73 4.70
C ALA A 69 6.47 -15.31 4.84
N HIS A 70 7.25 -15.33 3.76
CA HIS A 70 8.65 -14.90 3.76
C HIS A 70 8.80 -13.41 4.12
N LEU A 71 7.92 -12.54 3.62
CA LEU A 71 7.95 -11.13 4.00
C LEU A 71 7.62 -10.96 5.49
N ARG A 72 6.64 -11.71 5.99
CA ARG A 72 6.28 -11.71 7.41
C ARG A 72 7.47 -12.15 8.26
N GLU A 73 8.13 -13.24 7.92
CA GLU A 73 9.32 -13.73 8.61
C GLU A 73 10.46 -12.71 8.58
N PHE A 74 10.71 -12.10 7.43
CA PHE A 74 11.72 -11.05 7.28
C PHE A 74 11.44 -9.86 8.21
N VAL A 75 10.20 -9.36 8.23
CA VAL A 75 9.81 -8.24 9.09
C VAL A 75 9.88 -8.64 10.57
N ARG A 76 9.38 -9.82 10.94
CA ARG A 76 9.47 -10.33 12.33
C ARG A 76 10.91 -10.43 12.80
N ALA A 77 11.84 -10.82 11.94
CA ALA A 77 13.27 -10.86 12.27
C ALA A 77 13.88 -9.47 12.59
N GLN A 78 13.19 -8.37 12.26
CA GLN A 78 13.59 -7.01 12.68
C GLN A 78 13.03 -6.61 14.06
N TYR A 79 12.14 -7.43 14.62
CA TYR A 79 11.50 -7.24 15.93
C TYR A 79 11.82 -8.46 16.80
N ASP A 80 13.11 -8.68 17.02
CA ASP A 80 13.63 -9.78 17.83
C ASP A 80 13.78 -9.38 19.32
N ASP A 81 14.26 -10.33 20.11
CA ASP A 81 14.52 -10.14 21.54
C ASP A 81 15.50 -8.98 21.80
N ASP A 82 16.45 -8.72 20.89
CA ASP A 82 17.43 -7.63 21.03
C ASP A 82 16.77 -6.25 20.86
N TRP A 83 15.87 -6.11 19.87
CA TRP A 83 15.06 -4.89 19.73
C TRP A 83 14.21 -4.63 20.97
N PHE A 84 13.45 -5.62 21.44
CA PHE A 84 12.59 -5.43 22.62
C PHE A 84 13.39 -5.24 23.91
N GLY A 85 14.57 -5.84 24.00
CA GLY A 85 15.55 -5.57 25.05
C GLY A 85 15.98 -4.09 25.06
N THR A 86 16.40 -3.56 23.91
CA THR A 86 16.79 -2.14 23.75
C THR A 86 15.61 -1.21 24.06
N LEU A 87 14.40 -1.58 23.64
CA LEU A 87 13.20 -0.81 23.95
C LEU A 87 12.92 -0.76 25.46
N GLY A 88 13.11 -1.89 26.16
CA GLY A 88 13.01 -1.97 27.62
C GLY A 88 14.07 -1.13 28.34
N GLU A 89 15.29 -1.05 27.80
CA GLU A 89 16.35 -0.15 28.28
C GLU A 89 15.91 1.31 28.18
N HIS A 90 15.39 1.74 27.02
CA HIS A 90 14.85 3.09 26.85
C HIS A 90 13.72 3.41 27.84
N GLY A 91 12.78 2.49 28.04
CA GLY A 91 11.71 2.67 29.03
C GLY A 91 12.25 2.82 30.46
N SER A 92 13.30 2.07 30.79
CA SER A 92 13.97 2.12 32.10
C SER A 92 14.74 3.42 32.30
N GLU A 93 15.47 3.89 31.29
CA GLU A 93 16.21 5.17 31.31
C GLU A 93 15.31 6.38 31.54
N GLN A 94 14.08 6.33 30.99
CA GLN A 94 13.05 7.35 31.19
C GLN A 94 12.33 7.23 32.56
N GLY A 95 12.67 6.23 33.37
CA GLY A 95 12.04 6.01 34.68
C GLY A 95 10.58 5.58 34.59
N LEU A 96 10.16 4.99 33.46
CA LEU A 96 8.79 4.51 33.29
C LEU A 96 8.53 3.31 34.20
N THR A 97 7.35 3.26 34.81
CA THR A 97 6.87 2.03 35.42
C THR A 97 6.57 1.00 34.32
N TRP A 98 6.68 -0.29 34.65
CA TRP A 98 6.32 -1.36 33.71
C TRP A 98 4.90 -1.19 33.12
N ALA A 99 3.94 -0.75 33.93
CA ALA A 99 2.57 -0.53 33.47
C ALA A 99 2.46 0.63 32.45
N ALA A 100 3.20 1.72 32.67
CA ALA A 100 3.23 2.86 31.74
C ALA A 100 3.93 2.46 30.43
N PHE A 101 5.08 1.80 30.53
CA PHE A 101 5.82 1.27 29.38
C PHE A 101 4.97 0.32 28.53
N ARG A 102 4.35 -0.69 29.15
CA ARG A 102 3.46 -1.64 28.44
C ARG A 102 2.28 -0.94 27.78
N THR A 103 1.72 0.08 28.44
CA THR A 103 0.61 0.89 27.86
C THR A 103 1.07 1.66 26.62
N ALA A 104 2.26 2.26 26.66
CA ALA A 104 2.84 2.97 25.53
C ALA A 104 3.16 2.01 24.36
N ALA A 105 3.81 0.88 24.63
CA ALA A 105 4.11 -0.13 23.62
C ALA A 105 2.83 -0.70 22.96
N ARG A 106 1.79 -0.94 23.77
CA ARG A 106 0.47 -1.36 23.29
C ARG A 106 -0.17 -0.32 22.36
N ARG A 107 -0.21 0.95 22.78
CA ARG A 107 -0.74 2.06 21.97
C ARG A 107 0.07 2.24 20.68
N PHE A 108 1.38 2.04 20.73
CA PHE A 108 2.20 2.07 19.53
C PHE A 108 1.89 0.91 18.58
N GLY A 109 1.72 -0.31 19.10
CA GLY A 109 1.23 -1.44 18.31
C GLY A 109 -0.12 -1.15 17.64
N GLU A 110 -1.02 -0.46 18.33
CA GLU A 110 -2.29 0.00 17.77
C GLU A 110 -2.11 1.07 16.68
N LEU A 111 -1.23 2.04 16.89
CA LEU A 111 -0.87 3.05 15.88
C LEU A 111 -0.36 2.40 14.59
N LEU A 112 0.51 1.39 14.69
CA LEU A 112 1.01 0.66 13.54
C LEU A 112 -0.12 -0.06 12.77
N ALA A 113 -1.11 -0.62 13.47
CA ALA A 113 -2.28 -1.22 12.84
C ALA A 113 -3.14 -0.19 12.10
N LEU A 114 -3.37 0.98 12.71
CA LEU A 114 -4.09 2.09 12.06
C LEU A 114 -3.35 2.60 10.82
N GLN A 115 -2.03 2.78 10.93
CA GLN A 115 -1.21 3.19 9.79
C GLN A 115 -1.19 2.14 8.68
N SER A 116 -1.18 0.85 9.02
CA SER A 116 -1.31 -0.24 8.05
C SER A 116 -2.59 -0.11 7.22
N PHE A 117 -3.72 0.13 7.88
CA PHE A 117 -5.02 0.33 7.22
C PHE A 117 -5.00 1.56 6.30
N ALA A 118 -4.47 2.70 6.77
CA ALA A 118 -4.31 3.89 5.92
C ALA A 118 -3.45 3.61 4.67
N ARG A 119 -2.43 2.75 4.77
CA ARG A 119 -1.63 2.33 3.62
C ARG A 119 -2.39 1.38 2.68
N PHE A 120 -3.31 0.55 3.16
CA PHE A 120 -4.20 -0.21 2.28
C PHE A 120 -5.14 0.68 1.50
N HIS A 121 -5.74 1.69 2.12
CA HIS A 121 -6.52 2.70 1.38
C HIS A 121 -5.68 3.46 0.35
N THR A 122 -4.43 3.80 0.69
CA THR A 122 -3.50 4.40 -0.27
C THR A 122 -3.27 3.47 -1.47
N ALA A 123 -3.08 2.17 -1.23
CA ALA A 123 -2.91 1.19 -2.30
C ALA A 123 -4.17 1.02 -3.15
N GLU A 124 -5.35 0.96 -2.53
CA GLU A 124 -6.63 0.87 -3.21
C GLU A 124 -6.84 2.08 -4.13
N ALA A 125 -6.63 3.29 -3.62
CA ALA A 125 -6.73 4.52 -4.40
C ALA A 125 -5.77 4.50 -5.60
N ALA A 126 -4.52 4.10 -5.38
CA ALA A 126 -3.53 3.98 -6.46
C ALA A 126 -3.94 2.96 -7.53
N PHE A 127 -4.48 1.80 -7.14
CA PHE A 127 -4.97 0.81 -8.11
C PHE A 127 -6.23 1.28 -8.85
N ARG A 128 -7.09 2.08 -8.21
CA ARG A 128 -8.24 2.71 -8.84
C ARG A 128 -7.81 3.70 -9.92
N GLU A 129 -6.83 4.56 -9.61
CA GLU A 129 -6.23 5.48 -10.58
C GLU A 129 -5.55 4.74 -11.73
N ALA A 130 -4.74 3.72 -11.43
CA ALA A 130 -4.11 2.88 -12.45
C ALA A 130 -5.14 2.21 -13.38
N ARG A 131 -6.28 1.77 -12.84
CA ARG A 131 -7.38 1.22 -13.63
C ARG A 131 -8.04 2.27 -14.52
N GLY A 132 -8.22 3.49 -14.03
CA GLY A 132 -8.73 4.63 -14.82
C GLY A 132 -7.81 4.92 -16.00
N ARG A 133 -6.52 5.13 -15.72
CA ARG A 133 -5.50 5.39 -16.75
C ARG A 133 -5.38 4.28 -17.78
N ARG A 134 -5.46 3.01 -17.35
CA ARG A 134 -5.53 1.90 -18.29
C ARG A 134 -6.74 2.02 -19.23
N SER A 135 -7.90 2.40 -18.71
CA SER A 135 -9.13 2.56 -19.52
C SER A 135 -8.99 3.70 -20.53
N ASP A 136 -8.37 4.81 -20.13
CA ASP A 136 -8.06 5.92 -21.03
C ASP A 136 -7.14 5.45 -22.16
N GLY A 137 -6.09 4.68 -21.83
CA GLY A 137 -5.15 4.12 -22.81
C GLY A 137 -5.79 3.10 -23.74
N GLU A 138 -6.66 2.21 -23.24
CA GLU A 138 -7.45 1.29 -24.09
C GLU A 138 -8.31 2.07 -25.09
N THR A 139 -8.95 3.15 -24.65
CA THR A 139 -9.76 4.01 -25.53
C THR A 139 -8.90 4.64 -26.62
N ALA A 140 -7.72 5.16 -26.26
CA ALA A 140 -6.81 5.77 -27.22
C ALA A 140 -6.26 4.75 -28.25
N VAL A 141 -6.01 3.50 -27.82
CA VAL A 141 -5.65 2.39 -28.74
C VAL A 141 -6.79 2.08 -29.70
N GLU A 142 -8.02 1.93 -29.20
CA GLU A 142 -9.21 1.67 -30.05
C GLU A 142 -9.41 2.79 -31.09
N GLU A 143 -9.31 4.06 -30.69
CA GLU A 143 -9.42 5.20 -31.60
C GLU A 143 -8.28 5.24 -32.64
N ALA A 144 -7.05 4.86 -32.23
CA ALA A 144 -5.91 4.76 -33.12
C ALA A 144 -6.10 3.65 -34.18
N GLU A 145 -6.62 2.50 -33.77
CA GLU A 145 -6.97 1.39 -34.67
C GLU A 145 -8.05 1.79 -35.69
N GLU A 146 -9.12 2.46 -35.24
CA GLU A 146 -10.17 2.98 -36.11
C GLU A 146 -9.60 3.98 -37.14
N ALA A 147 -8.72 4.89 -36.71
CA ALA A 147 -8.06 5.84 -37.60
C ALA A 147 -7.20 5.12 -38.67
N LEU A 148 -6.47 4.06 -38.30
CA LEU A 148 -5.73 3.23 -39.25
C LEU A 148 -6.66 2.53 -40.24
N GLN A 149 -7.75 1.93 -39.77
CA GLN A 149 -8.72 1.25 -40.64
C GLN A 149 -9.33 2.23 -41.65
N TYR A 150 -9.75 3.41 -41.21
CA TYR A 150 -10.31 4.44 -42.08
C TYR A 150 -9.29 4.92 -43.13
N ARG A 151 -8.03 5.12 -42.74
CA ARG A 151 -6.93 5.45 -43.67
C ARG A 151 -6.72 4.34 -44.71
N ASN A 152 -6.84 3.08 -44.30
CA ASN A 152 -6.63 1.92 -45.14
C ASN A 152 -7.77 1.70 -46.16
N GLU A 153 -9.02 1.97 -45.77
CA GLU A 153 -10.20 1.67 -46.57
C GLU A 153 -10.67 2.84 -47.45
N MET A 154 -10.55 4.08 -46.98
CA MET A 154 -11.17 5.25 -47.61
C MET A 154 -10.18 6.22 -48.27
N GLY A 155 -8.88 5.89 -48.27
CA GLY A 155 -7.82 6.73 -48.87
C GLY A 155 -7.72 8.13 -48.23
N GLY A 156 -8.22 8.26 -46.99
CA GLY A 156 -8.46 9.53 -46.33
C GLY A 156 -7.19 10.27 -45.89
N VAL A 157 -7.20 11.59 -46.13
CA VAL A 157 -6.23 12.58 -45.63
C VAL A 157 -6.67 13.01 -44.23
N GLN A 158 -6.67 12.09 -43.27
CA GLN A 158 -6.76 12.48 -41.85
C GLN A 158 -5.32 12.75 -41.39
N GLY A 159 -5.09 13.90 -40.77
CA GLY A 159 -3.74 14.39 -40.48
C GLY A 159 -2.97 13.39 -39.62
N GLU A 160 -1.72 13.09 -40.02
CA GLU A 160 -0.83 12.18 -39.29
C GLU A 160 -0.69 12.57 -37.81
N GLU A 161 -0.79 13.87 -37.49
CA GLU A 161 -0.84 14.40 -36.12
C GLU A 161 -1.96 13.80 -35.25
N SER A 162 -3.07 13.30 -35.83
CA SER A 162 -4.18 12.73 -35.04
C SER A 162 -3.95 11.29 -34.59
N PHE A 163 -3.27 10.46 -35.40
CA PHE A 163 -2.94 9.08 -35.02
C PHE A 163 -1.74 9.03 -34.07
N GLU A 164 -0.69 9.80 -34.38
CA GLU A 164 0.50 9.91 -33.53
C GLU A 164 0.14 10.42 -32.14
N SER A 165 -0.75 11.43 -32.05
CA SER A 165 -1.27 11.91 -30.77
C SER A 165 -2.01 10.81 -29.99
N LEU A 166 -2.83 9.98 -30.64
CA LEU A 166 -3.55 8.90 -29.95
C LEU A 166 -2.60 7.81 -29.42
N VAL A 167 -1.55 7.48 -30.19
CA VAL A 167 -0.52 6.53 -29.75
C VAL A 167 0.27 7.12 -28.57
N ASP A 168 0.61 8.41 -28.61
CA ASP A 168 1.30 9.09 -27.51
C ASP A 168 0.41 9.21 -26.26
N ASP A 169 -0.89 9.51 -26.42
CA ASP A 169 -1.87 9.52 -25.33
C ASP A 169 -1.99 8.12 -24.69
N ALA A 170 -2.03 7.06 -25.51
CA ALA A 170 -2.05 5.68 -25.03
C ALA A 170 -0.77 5.32 -24.25
N ARG A 171 0.41 5.76 -24.72
CA ARG A 171 1.70 5.58 -24.03
C ARG A 171 1.76 6.33 -22.71
N GLU A 172 1.30 7.57 -22.69
CA GLU A 172 1.24 8.38 -21.47
C GLU A 172 0.32 7.71 -20.44
N ALA A 173 -0.87 7.29 -20.87
CA ALA A 173 -1.85 6.61 -20.05
C ALA A 173 -1.31 5.28 -19.49
N TYR A 174 -0.64 4.47 -20.32
CA TYR A 174 0.03 3.24 -19.90
C TYR A 174 1.12 3.53 -18.84
N THR A 175 2.00 4.48 -19.11
CA THR A 175 3.11 4.85 -18.21
C THR A 175 2.57 5.36 -16.87
N ALA A 176 1.55 6.22 -16.89
CA ALA A 176 0.88 6.70 -15.70
C ALA A 176 0.23 5.56 -14.91
N ALA A 177 -0.44 4.63 -15.60
CA ALA A 177 -1.04 3.46 -14.96
C ALA A 177 0.01 2.54 -14.30
N GLN A 178 1.15 2.34 -14.95
CA GLN A 178 2.27 1.58 -14.39
C GLN A 178 2.84 2.26 -13.14
N ASN A 179 3.08 3.57 -13.18
CA ASN A 179 3.56 4.32 -12.02
C ASN A 179 2.60 4.20 -10.82
N HIS A 180 1.29 4.27 -11.07
CA HIS A 180 0.28 4.07 -10.03
C HIS A 180 0.23 2.63 -9.51
N LEU A 181 0.42 1.63 -10.38
CA LEU A 181 0.52 0.22 -9.98
C LEU A 181 1.73 -0.01 -9.07
N GLU A 182 2.90 0.54 -9.40
CA GLU A 182 4.13 0.45 -8.61
C GLU A 182 3.98 1.15 -7.25
N SER A 183 3.40 2.36 -7.25
CA SER A 183 3.08 3.10 -6.02
C SER A 183 2.11 2.33 -5.12
N GLY A 184 1.06 1.74 -5.69
CA GLY A 184 0.11 0.91 -4.94
C GLY A 184 0.75 -0.37 -4.38
N ALA A 185 1.64 -1.01 -5.14
CA ALA A 185 2.39 -2.17 -4.67
C ALA A 185 3.34 -1.81 -3.50
N ALA A 186 4.02 -0.66 -3.57
CA ALA A 186 4.85 -0.16 -2.46
C ALA A 186 4.01 0.15 -1.21
N ALA A 187 2.82 0.74 -1.39
CA ALA A 187 1.88 0.98 -0.29
C ALA A 187 1.39 -0.32 0.36
N MET A 188 1.05 -1.35 -0.43
CA MET A 188 0.71 -2.68 0.08
C MET A 188 1.84 -3.31 0.91
N ARG A 189 3.08 -3.24 0.41
CA ARG A 189 4.26 -3.75 1.12
C ARG A 189 4.42 -3.08 2.48
N ARG A 190 4.33 -1.74 2.52
CA ARG A 190 4.35 -0.96 3.77
C ARG A 190 3.23 -1.35 4.70
N ALA A 191 2.00 -1.50 4.19
CA ALA A 191 0.84 -1.89 4.98
C ALA A 191 1.08 -3.24 5.66
N HIS A 192 1.60 -4.22 4.93
CA HIS A 192 1.88 -5.56 5.46
C HIS A 192 3.02 -5.55 6.49
N ALA A 193 4.07 -4.74 6.26
CA ALA A 193 5.16 -4.56 7.23
C ALA A 193 4.65 -3.97 8.55
N LEU A 194 3.86 -2.89 8.48
CA LEU A 194 3.28 -2.24 9.67
C LEU A 194 2.32 -3.18 10.41
N ARG A 195 1.53 -3.98 9.69
CA ARG A 195 0.66 -5.01 10.30
C ARG A 195 1.46 -6.07 11.04
N THR A 196 2.55 -6.52 10.43
CA THR A 196 3.44 -7.52 11.04
C THR A 196 4.15 -6.95 12.26
N ALA A 197 4.65 -5.73 12.18
CA ALA A 197 5.23 -5.01 13.31
C ALA A 197 4.23 -4.86 14.47
N SER A 198 3.01 -4.43 14.17
CA SER A 198 1.91 -4.36 15.16
C SER A 198 1.69 -5.71 15.86
N ALA A 199 1.68 -6.82 15.11
CA ALA A 199 1.57 -8.15 15.68
C ALA A 199 2.75 -8.50 16.61
N CYS A 200 3.99 -8.14 16.25
CA CYS A 200 5.16 -8.38 17.10
C CYS A 200 5.03 -7.67 18.46
N TYR A 201 4.64 -6.39 18.46
CA TYR A 201 4.38 -5.66 19.71
C TYR A 201 3.28 -6.31 20.54
N ARG A 202 2.20 -6.76 19.89
CA ARG A 202 1.09 -7.40 20.61
C ARG A 202 1.49 -8.74 21.22
N GLU A 203 2.23 -9.55 20.49
CA GLU A 203 2.71 -10.84 20.97
C GLU A 203 3.71 -10.70 22.11
N GLU A 204 4.69 -9.80 21.98
CA GLU A 204 5.71 -9.54 23.02
C GLU A 204 5.08 -9.09 24.34
N TYR A 205 4.06 -8.24 24.27
CA TYR A 205 3.42 -7.65 25.45
C TYR A 205 2.07 -8.28 25.82
N ASP A 206 1.76 -9.46 25.27
CA ASP A 206 0.55 -10.25 25.55
C ASP A 206 -0.72 -9.37 25.49
N VAL A 207 -0.89 -8.66 24.37
CA VAL A 207 -1.99 -7.71 24.13
C VAL A 207 -3.09 -8.38 23.31
N GLU A 208 -4.20 -8.61 23.99
CA GLU A 208 -5.45 -9.08 23.38
C GLU A 208 -6.11 -7.99 22.51
N SER A 209 -6.87 -8.40 21.50
CA SER A 209 -7.49 -7.47 20.54
C SER A 209 -8.55 -6.56 21.18
N ASP A 210 -9.21 -7.01 22.25
CA ASP A 210 -10.18 -6.22 23.00
C ASP A 210 -9.53 -5.13 23.85
N GLU A 211 -8.22 -5.20 24.08
CA GLU A 211 -7.46 -4.17 24.80
C GLU A 211 -7.11 -2.94 23.94
N LEU A 212 -7.28 -3.00 22.61
CA LEU A 212 -7.03 -1.90 21.69
C LEU A 212 -8.06 -0.78 21.88
N ALA A 213 -7.62 0.46 22.04
CA ALA A 213 -8.45 1.57 22.52
C ALA A 213 -9.27 2.27 21.40
N PHE A 214 -8.79 2.20 20.17
CA PHE A 214 -9.30 2.93 19.00
C PHE A 214 -9.88 2.00 17.93
N VAL A 215 -9.48 0.73 17.86
CA VAL A 215 -9.90 -0.19 16.79
C VAL A 215 -10.41 -1.55 17.28
N SER A 216 -11.24 -2.20 16.46
CA SER A 216 -11.78 -3.55 16.62
C SER A 216 -11.49 -4.30 15.31
N LEU A 217 -10.45 -5.14 15.26
CA LEU A 217 -9.72 -5.39 14.00
C LEU A 217 -9.50 -6.86 13.58
N ASP A 218 -10.19 -7.83 14.17
CA ASP A 218 -9.70 -9.21 14.05
C ASP A 218 -9.89 -9.88 12.67
N ASP A 219 -10.84 -9.45 11.83
CA ASP A 219 -11.14 -10.21 10.58
C ASP A 219 -11.08 -9.41 9.27
N ASP A 220 -11.17 -8.08 9.29
CA ASP A 220 -11.43 -7.30 8.05
C ASP A 220 -10.18 -7.11 7.18
N LEU A 221 -8.99 -6.99 7.78
CA LEU A 221 -7.76 -6.59 7.10
C LEU A 221 -7.11 -7.68 6.25
N ASP A 222 -7.15 -8.93 6.71
CA ASP A 222 -6.56 -10.06 5.98
C ASP A 222 -7.33 -10.35 4.69
N TRP A 223 -8.65 -10.14 4.73
CA TRP A 223 -9.50 -10.27 3.55
C TRP A 223 -9.26 -9.13 2.56
N GLU A 224 -9.24 -7.87 3.04
CA GLU A 224 -8.99 -6.68 2.22
C GLU A 224 -7.64 -6.77 1.50
N TYR A 225 -6.60 -7.20 2.21
CA TYR A 225 -5.28 -7.44 1.62
C TYR A 225 -5.31 -8.44 0.47
N ARG A 226 -5.96 -9.60 0.66
CA ARG A 226 -6.06 -10.63 -0.39
C ARG A 226 -6.80 -10.10 -1.62
N GLU A 227 -7.88 -9.35 -1.42
CA GLU A 227 -8.62 -8.74 -2.52
C GLU A 227 -7.77 -7.74 -3.31
N LEU A 228 -7.06 -6.85 -2.61
CA LEU A 228 -6.16 -5.86 -3.21
C LEU A 228 -5.05 -6.52 -4.02
N ARG A 229 -4.42 -7.57 -3.50
CA ARG A 229 -3.40 -8.35 -4.22
C ARG A 229 -3.96 -8.92 -5.54
N HIS A 230 -5.09 -9.61 -5.47
CA HIS A 230 -5.72 -10.15 -6.68
C HIS A 230 -6.14 -9.05 -7.66
N GLY A 231 -6.56 -7.89 -7.15
CA GLY A 231 -6.82 -6.69 -7.93
C GLY A 231 -5.58 -6.22 -8.70
N ARG A 232 -4.46 -6.05 -7.99
CA ARG A 232 -3.15 -5.68 -8.54
C ARG A 232 -2.70 -6.63 -9.64
N ASP A 233 -2.71 -7.94 -9.41
CA ASP A 233 -2.20 -8.93 -10.38
C ASP A 233 -3.03 -8.95 -11.66
N ARG A 234 -4.35 -8.83 -11.53
CA ARG A 234 -5.24 -8.69 -12.69
C ARG A 234 -4.95 -7.39 -13.45
N LEU A 235 -4.67 -6.30 -12.74
CA LEU A 235 -4.38 -5.01 -13.35
C LEU A 235 -3.02 -5.02 -14.08
N ALA A 236 -1.99 -5.60 -13.47
CA ALA A 236 -0.66 -5.77 -14.06
C ALA A 236 -0.72 -6.56 -15.38
N ASN A 237 -1.41 -7.71 -15.38
CA ASN A 237 -1.60 -8.52 -16.59
C ASN A 237 -2.32 -7.76 -17.70
N ARG A 238 -3.25 -6.86 -17.35
CA ARG A 238 -3.96 -6.04 -18.33
C ARG A 238 -3.11 -4.91 -18.86
N LEU A 239 -2.28 -4.29 -18.02
CA LEU A 239 -1.34 -3.26 -18.46
C LEU A 239 -0.29 -3.83 -19.42
N SER A 240 0.22 -5.03 -19.16
CA SER A 240 1.14 -5.71 -20.09
C SER A 240 0.52 -5.97 -21.47
N ARG A 241 -0.81 -6.16 -21.56
CA ARG A 241 -1.49 -6.25 -22.86
C ARG A 241 -1.55 -4.91 -23.55
N LEU A 242 -1.95 -3.85 -22.84
CA LEU A 242 -1.98 -2.49 -23.37
C LEU A 242 -0.60 -2.06 -23.91
N GLU A 243 0.49 -2.42 -23.22
CA GLU A 243 1.86 -2.20 -23.71
C GLU A 243 2.11 -2.89 -25.06
N SER A 244 1.68 -4.15 -25.20
CA SER A 244 1.78 -4.90 -26.44
C SER A 244 0.97 -4.26 -27.56
N ASP A 245 -0.27 -3.85 -27.28
CA ASP A 245 -1.16 -3.24 -28.28
C ASP A 245 -0.58 -1.90 -28.77
N VAL A 246 -0.06 -1.07 -27.87
CA VAL A 246 0.67 0.16 -28.21
C VAL A 246 1.93 -0.16 -29.03
N GLY A 247 2.69 -1.20 -28.66
CA GLY A 247 3.87 -1.65 -29.41
C GLY A 247 3.52 -2.05 -30.83
N ASP A 248 2.47 -2.85 -31.00
CA ASP A 248 1.99 -3.32 -32.31
C ASP A 248 1.54 -2.17 -33.21
N LEU A 249 0.89 -1.13 -32.65
CA LEU A 249 0.53 0.09 -33.38
C LEU A 249 1.75 0.86 -33.90
N VAL A 250 2.81 0.94 -33.08
CA VAL A 250 4.06 1.64 -33.41
C VAL A 250 4.87 0.86 -34.44
N ASP A 251 4.96 -0.45 -34.30
CA ASP A 251 5.73 -1.31 -35.21
C ASP A 251 4.99 -1.62 -36.52
N HIS A 252 3.74 -1.16 -36.65
CA HIS A 252 2.92 -1.45 -37.80
C HIS A 252 3.60 -0.98 -39.11
N PRO A 253 3.71 -1.82 -40.17
CA PRO A 253 4.46 -1.51 -41.40
C PRO A 253 3.98 -0.28 -42.19
N ARG A 254 2.80 0.24 -41.87
CA ARG A 254 2.26 1.48 -42.46
C ARG A 254 2.64 2.75 -41.68
N TYR A 255 3.23 2.60 -40.48
CA TYR A 255 3.72 3.66 -39.60
C TYR A 255 5.24 3.85 -39.70
N GLY A 256 6.01 2.79 -39.92
CA GLY A 256 7.45 2.87 -40.17
C GLY A 256 7.79 3.38 -41.58
N ARG A 257 7.85 4.70 -41.77
CA ARG A 257 8.47 5.35 -42.96
C ARG A 257 9.51 6.39 -42.56
#